data_AF-A0A8S3XE06-F1
#
_entry.id   AF-A0A8S3XE06-F1
#
_cell.length_a   1.000
_cell.length_b   1.000
_cell.length_c   1.000
_cell.angle_alpha   90.00
_cell.angle_beta   90.00
_cell.angle_gamma   90.00
#
_symmetry.space_group_name_H-M   'P 1'
#
loop_
_entity.id
_entity.type
_entity.pdbx_description
1 polymer ?
#
loop_
_entity_poly.entity_id
_entity_poly.type
_entity_poly.pdbx_seq_one_letter_code
_entity_poly.pdbx_strand_id
1 'polypeptide(L)'
;MKCRLSEEYSASQKKGGDNTQTPICPNLVLQNVKMRNKAVSDCRTSETEIRELKALIARLTSEFATLKTKLDEVTISLHNCYERMDELNDLNIQLQQGFRNETEIVGIPEGNNENLEHIVKVAAQKVGAQLEDVDVDWITHVKPLRLAASPNVPDSGSRKI
;
A
#
# COMPACT_ATOMS: atom_id res chain seq x y z
N MET A 1 -26.15 -20.73 31.58
CA MET A 1 -27.56 -21.04 31.23
C MET A 1 -27.72 -22.55 31.14
N LYS A 2 -28.53 -23.15 32.02
CA LYS A 2 -28.84 -24.59 32.07
C LYS A 2 -30.22 -24.79 31.43
N CYS A 3 -30.36 -25.73 30.50
CA CYS A 3 -31.65 -26.24 30.05
C CYS A 3 -31.65 -27.76 30.21
N ARG A 4 -32.29 -28.21 31.30
CA ARG A 4 -32.79 -29.58 31.47
C ARG A 4 -34.17 -29.63 30.83
N LEU A 5 -34.36 -30.50 29.85
CA LEU A 5 -35.68 -31.00 29.46
C LEU A 5 -35.53 -32.52 29.32
N SER A 6 -36.02 -33.23 30.32
CA SER A 6 -36.15 -34.68 30.32
C SER A 6 -37.65 -34.98 30.22
N GLU A 7 -38.11 -35.32 29.02
CA GLU A 7 -39.44 -35.86 28.76
C GLU A 7 -39.36 -37.39 28.80
N GLU A 8 -40.03 -37.99 29.77
CA GLU A 8 -40.21 -39.43 29.88
C GLU A 8 -41.32 -39.90 28.92
N TYR A 9 -40.94 -40.50 27.79
CA TYR A 9 -41.87 -41.17 26.89
C TYR A 9 -42.14 -42.60 27.38
N SER A 10 -43.38 -42.86 27.79
CA SER A 10 -43.85 -44.21 28.15
C SER A 10 -44.15 -45.03 26.88
N ALA A 11 -43.28 -45.99 26.55
CA ALA A 11 -43.47 -46.90 25.43
C ALA A 11 -44.46 -48.03 25.80
N SER A 12 -45.69 -47.96 25.27
CA SER A 12 -46.65 -49.08 25.37
C SER A 12 -46.24 -50.23 24.45
N GLN A 13 -45.83 -51.36 25.02
CA GLN A 13 -45.52 -52.59 24.29
C GLN A 13 -46.81 -53.21 23.71
N LYS A 14 -47.04 -53.03 22.40
CA LYS A 14 -48.01 -53.84 21.64
C LYS A 14 -47.42 -55.23 21.44
N LYS A 15 -48.13 -56.26 21.93
CA LYS A 15 -47.82 -57.66 21.67
C LYS A 15 -47.88 -57.92 20.16
N GLY A 16 -46.79 -58.46 19.62
CA GLY A 16 -46.65 -58.82 18.20
C GLY A 16 -47.68 -59.87 17.81
N GLY A 17 -48.45 -59.57 16.75
CA GLY A 17 -49.24 -60.57 16.04
C GLY A 17 -48.34 -61.27 15.02
N ASP A 18 -48.52 -62.59 14.88
CA ASP A 18 -47.85 -63.41 13.87
C ASP A 18 -48.20 -62.93 12.46
N ASN A 19 -47.23 -62.34 11.78
CA ASN A 19 -47.35 -61.85 10.40
C ASN A 19 -47.00 -62.93 9.35
N THR A 20 -47.10 -64.20 9.72
CA THR A 20 -46.61 -65.35 8.92
C THR A 20 -47.48 -65.69 7.71
N GLN A 21 -48.63 -65.02 7.51
CA GLN A 21 -49.55 -65.28 6.41
C GLN A 21 -49.83 -64.10 5.48
N THR A 22 -49.06 -63.00 5.54
CA THR A 22 -49.23 -61.93 4.54
C THR A 22 -48.58 -62.39 3.22
N PRO A 23 -49.34 -62.60 2.13
CA PRO A 23 -48.78 -63.04 0.86
C PRO A 23 -47.78 -62.01 0.32
N ILE A 24 -46.52 -62.42 0.22
CA ILE A 24 -45.44 -61.57 -0.31
C ILE A 24 -45.67 -61.40 -1.81
N CYS A 25 -46.20 -60.22 -2.22
CA CYS A 25 -46.30 -59.86 -3.62
C CYS A 25 -44.89 -59.61 -4.20
N PRO A 26 -44.35 -60.48 -5.09
CA PRO A 26 -42.96 -60.39 -5.56
C PRO A 26 -42.68 -59.10 -6.33
N ASN A 27 -43.71 -58.53 -6.97
CA ASN A 27 -43.61 -57.32 -7.78
C ASN A 27 -43.38 -56.05 -6.92
N LEU A 28 -43.96 -56.01 -5.71
CA LEU A 28 -43.77 -54.91 -4.75
C LEU A 28 -42.36 -54.92 -4.15
N VAL A 29 -41.76 -56.10 -3.96
CA VAL A 29 -40.37 -56.23 -3.48
C VAL A 29 -39.39 -55.63 -4.49
N LEU A 30 -39.57 -55.92 -5.78
CA LEU A 30 -38.69 -55.41 -6.83
C LEU A 30 -38.79 -53.88 -6.99
N GLN A 31 -39.99 -53.32 -6.89
CA GLN A 31 -40.21 -51.88 -6.96
C GLN A 31 -39.60 -51.15 -5.75
N ASN A 32 -39.72 -51.72 -4.55
CA ASN A 32 -39.09 -51.20 -3.34
C ASN A 32 -37.55 -51.26 -3.40
N VAL A 33 -36.97 -52.30 -4.01
CA VAL A 33 -35.51 -52.38 -4.22
C VAL A 33 -35.02 -51.32 -5.21
N LYS A 34 -35.74 -51.08 -6.32
CA LYS A 34 -35.39 -50.00 -7.27
C LYS A 34 -35.47 -48.62 -6.63
N MET A 35 -36.53 -48.34 -5.85
CA MET A 35 -36.70 -47.08 -5.12
C MET A 35 -35.59 -46.86 -4.09
N ARG A 36 -35.22 -47.89 -3.33
CA ARG A 36 -34.11 -47.82 -2.36
C ARG A 36 -32.77 -47.59 -3.03
N ASN A 37 -32.48 -48.26 -4.14
CA ASN A 37 -31.22 -48.08 -4.85
C ASN A 37 -31.08 -46.66 -5.43
N LYS A 38 -32.18 -46.08 -5.93
CA LYS A 38 -32.21 -44.67 -6.38
C LYS A 38 -32.00 -43.70 -5.20
N ALA A 39 -32.69 -43.91 -4.08
CA ALA A 39 -32.50 -43.06 -2.90
C ALA A 39 -31.05 -43.13 -2.36
N VAL A 40 -30.40 -44.31 -2.43
CA VAL A 40 -29.00 -44.48 -2.05
C VAL A 40 -28.05 -43.80 -3.03
N SER A 41 -28.32 -43.82 -4.34
CA SER A 41 -27.50 -43.08 -5.32
C SER A 41 -27.61 -41.57 -5.14
N ASP A 42 -28.83 -41.05 -4.93
CA ASP A 42 -29.09 -39.62 -4.75
C ASP A 42 -28.49 -39.11 -3.42
N CYS A 43 -28.44 -39.95 -2.38
CA CYS A 43 -27.76 -39.65 -1.13
C CYS A 43 -26.23 -39.54 -1.33
N ARG A 44 -25.64 -40.47 -2.09
CA ARG A 44 -24.19 -40.45 -2.38
C ARG A 44 -23.75 -39.23 -3.18
N THR A 45 -24.56 -38.75 -4.13
CA THR A 45 -24.25 -37.53 -4.89
C THR A 45 -24.31 -36.29 -3.99
N SER A 46 -25.31 -36.22 -3.10
CA SER A 46 -25.42 -35.14 -2.11
C SER A 46 -24.19 -35.10 -1.16
N GLU A 47 -23.71 -36.26 -0.70
CA GLU A 47 -22.50 -36.35 0.13
C GLU A 47 -21.25 -35.85 -0.60
N THR A 48 -21.09 -36.14 -1.90
CA THR A 48 -19.96 -35.65 -2.69
C THR A 48 -19.99 -34.14 -2.88
N GLU A 49 -21.17 -33.57 -3.18
CA GLU A 49 -21.35 -32.12 -3.31
C GLU A 49 -21.06 -31.40 -1.99
N ILE A 50 -21.54 -31.94 -0.86
CA ILE A 50 -21.25 -31.40 0.47
C ILE A 50 -19.75 -31.40 0.75
N ARG A 51 -19.04 -32.46 0.35
CA ARG A 51 -17.58 -32.54 0.52
C ARG A 51 -16.85 -31.50 -0.34
N GLU A 52 -17.28 -31.32 -1.58
CA GLU A 52 -16.71 -30.32 -2.49
C GLU A 52 -16.96 -28.89 -2.00
N LEU A 53 -18.19 -28.59 -1.57
CA LEU A 53 -18.53 -27.29 -0.97
C LEU A 53 -17.70 -27.01 0.29
N LYS A 54 -17.50 -28.02 1.15
CA LYS A 54 -16.62 -27.90 2.33
C LYS A 54 -15.18 -27.59 1.94
N ALA A 55 -14.64 -28.26 0.92
CA ALA A 55 -13.30 -28.01 0.43
C ALA A 55 -13.16 -26.59 -0.15
N LEU A 56 -14.18 -26.12 -0.88
CA LEU A 56 -14.22 -24.78 -1.45
C LEU A 56 -14.29 -23.70 -0.34
N ILE A 57 -15.10 -23.90 0.69
CA ILE A 57 -15.17 -23.00 1.85
C ILE A 57 -13.82 -22.93 2.57
N ALA A 58 -13.16 -24.08 2.79
CA ALA A 58 -11.85 -24.11 3.42
C ALA A 58 -10.80 -23.35 2.60
N ARG A 59 -10.79 -23.55 1.27
CA ARG A 59 -9.89 -22.83 0.36
C ARG A 59 -10.14 -21.33 0.38
N LEU A 60 -11.39 -20.89 0.22
CA LEU A 60 -11.75 -19.47 0.28
C LEU A 60 -11.36 -18.85 1.61
N THR A 61 -11.59 -19.54 2.73
CA THR A 61 -11.19 -19.06 4.06
C THR A 61 -9.68 -18.85 4.14
N SER A 62 -8.89 -19.75 3.55
CA SER A 62 -7.43 -19.61 3.48
C SER A 62 -7.02 -18.43 2.60
N GLU A 63 -7.62 -18.26 1.43
CA GLU A 63 -7.33 -17.15 0.53
C GLU A 63 -7.68 -15.80 1.17
N PHE A 64 -8.82 -15.70 1.86
CA PHE A 64 -9.21 -14.52 2.62
C PHE A 64 -8.21 -14.20 3.74
N ALA A 65 -7.70 -15.22 4.45
CA ALA A 65 -6.68 -15.01 5.47
C ALA A 65 -5.39 -14.44 4.85
N THR A 66 -4.93 -14.98 3.71
CA THR A 66 -3.75 -14.48 3.00
C THR A 66 -3.95 -13.06 2.44
N LEU A 67 -5.14 -12.75 1.92
CA LEU A 67 -5.44 -11.39 1.44
C LEU A 67 -5.45 -10.39 2.60
N LYS A 68 -5.99 -10.78 3.74
CA LYS A 68 -5.98 -9.95 4.95
C LYS A 68 -4.55 -9.62 5.39
N THR A 69 -3.67 -10.62 5.46
CA THR A 69 -2.27 -10.37 5.85
C THR A 69 -1.55 -9.44 4.87
N LYS A 70 -1.76 -9.63 3.55
CA LYS A 70 -1.19 -8.74 2.54
C LYS A 70 -1.72 -7.31 2.64
N LEU A 71 -3.00 -7.14 2.96
CA LEU A 71 -3.60 -5.83 3.16
C LEU A 71 -2.98 -5.14 4.39
N ASP A 72 -2.79 -5.88 5.48
CA ASP A 72 -2.14 -5.37 6.70
C ASP A 72 -0.68 -4.96 6.40
N GLU A 73 0.07 -5.78 5.67
CA GLU A 73 1.46 -5.47 5.24
C GLU A 73 1.54 -4.21 4.37
N VAL A 74 0.65 -4.05 3.40
CA VAL A 74 0.60 -2.84 2.55
C VAL A 74 0.23 -1.62 3.37
N THR A 75 -0.72 -1.75 4.30
CA THR A 75 -1.14 -0.65 5.18
C THR A 75 0.03 -0.16 6.04
N ILE A 76 0.79 -1.08 6.64
CA ILE A 76 2.00 -0.75 7.41
C ILE A 76 3.06 -0.10 6.52
N SER A 77 3.30 -0.66 5.33
CA SER A 77 4.31 -0.14 4.39
C SER A 77 3.98 1.27 3.92
N LEU A 78 2.70 1.54 3.67
CA LEU A 78 2.23 2.86 3.26
C LEU A 78 2.37 3.87 4.40
N HIS A 79 2.00 3.49 5.63
CA HIS A 79 2.18 4.35 6.80
C HIS A 79 3.66 4.73 7.00
N ASN A 80 4.57 3.75 6.94
CA ASN A 80 6.01 4.01 7.03
C ASN A 80 6.54 4.92 5.92
N CYS A 81 5.97 4.83 4.71
CA CYS A 81 6.31 5.71 3.60
C CYS A 81 5.87 7.16 3.87
N TYR A 82 4.70 7.37 4.47
CA TYR A 82 4.23 8.71 4.84
C TYR A 82 5.11 9.35 5.90
N GLU A 83 5.43 8.62 6.97
CA GLU A 83 6.34 9.10 8.03
C GLU A 83 7.69 9.54 7.45
N ARG A 84 8.27 8.72 6.57
CA ARG A 84 9.54 9.07 5.89
C ARG A 84 9.42 10.29 4.98
N MET A 85 8.27 10.49 4.35
CA MET A 85 8.04 11.66 3.51
C MET A 85 7.92 12.94 4.36
N ASP A 86 7.27 12.85 5.52
CA ASP A 86 7.16 13.96 6.47
C ASP A 86 8.52 14.34 7.03
N GLU A 87 9.35 13.36 7.42
CA GLU A 87 10.74 13.60 7.84
C GLU A 87 11.56 14.34 6.77
N LEU A 88 11.43 13.94 5.50
CA LEU A 88 12.12 14.59 4.39
C LEU A 88 11.60 16.01 4.15
N ASN A 89 10.30 16.24 4.31
CA ASN A 89 9.71 17.55 4.18
C ASN A 89 10.21 18.50 5.29
N ASP A 90 10.28 18.02 6.53
CA ASP A 90 10.82 18.78 7.66
C ASP A 90 12.28 19.15 7.43
N LEU A 91 13.10 18.21 6.96
CA LEU A 91 14.49 18.47 6.60
C LEU A 91 14.60 19.53 5.49
N ASN A 92 13.76 19.45 4.46
CA ASN A 92 13.74 20.43 3.39
C ASN A 92 13.36 21.83 3.91
N ILE A 93 12.37 21.92 4.81
CA ILE A 93 12.00 23.18 5.45
C ILE A 93 13.18 23.75 6.25
N GLN A 94 13.89 22.91 7.03
CA GLN A 94 15.06 23.34 7.78
C GLN A 94 16.17 23.86 6.88
N LEU A 95 16.47 23.17 5.77
CA LEU A 95 17.46 23.62 4.79
C LEU A 95 17.04 24.95 4.15
N GLN A 96 15.78 25.08 3.74
CA GLN A 96 15.24 26.32 3.17
C GLN A 96 15.27 27.48 4.17
N GLN A 97 15.07 27.21 5.46
CA GLN A 97 15.24 28.23 6.51
C GLN A 97 16.69 28.68 6.63
N GLY A 98 17.67 27.78 6.49
CA GLY A 98 19.09 28.13 6.42
C GLY A 98 19.42 29.07 5.27
N PHE A 99 18.82 28.86 4.10
CA PHE A 99 19.03 29.69 2.91
C PHE A 99 18.34 31.06 2.95
N ARG A 100 17.48 31.35 3.93
CA ARG A 100 16.79 32.66 4.00
C ARG A 100 17.73 33.85 4.18
N ASN A 101 18.92 33.60 4.72
CA ASN A 101 19.94 34.62 4.93
C ASN A 101 20.97 34.66 3.80
N GLU A 102 20.86 33.78 2.80
CA GLU A 102 21.72 33.81 1.63
C GLU A 102 21.13 34.73 0.56
N THR A 103 21.95 35.64 0.03
CA THR A 103 21.54 36.55 -1.05
C THR A 103 22.42 36.30 -2.27
N GLU A 104 21.79 35.98 -3.39
CA GLU A 104 22.49 35.85 -4.67
C GLU A 104 22.53 37.20 -5.40
N ILE A 105 23.74 37.68 -5.70
CA ILE A 105 23.95 38.88 -6.51
C ILE A 105 24.36 38.46 -7.92
N VAL A 106 23.53 38.80 -8.91
CA VAL A 106 23.76 38.48 -10.31
C VAL A 106 24.11 39.73 -11.13
N GLY A 107 24.82 39.53 -12.24
CA GLY A 107 25.11 40.60 -13.20
C GLY A 107 26.32 41.49 -12.84
N ILE A 108 27.13 41.09 -11.86
CA ILE A 108 28.42 41.73 -11.60
C ILE A 108 29.44 41.23 -12.64
N PRO A 109 30.14 42.12 -13.35
CA PRO A 109 31.21 41.71 -14.25
C PRO A 109 32.37 41.09 -13.46
N GLU A 110 32.81 39.90 -13.86
CA GLU A 110 33.90 39.15 -13.23
C GLU A 110 35.27 39.74 -13.64
N GLY A 111 36.15 39.96 -12.68
CA GLY A 111 37.52 40.47 -12.91
C GLY A 111 38.59 39.61 -12.25
N ASN A 112 39.80 39.59 -12.82
CA ASN A 112 40.93 38.92 -12.17
C ASN A 112 41.30 39.65 -10.87
N ASN A 113 41.60 38.90 -9.81
CA ASN A 113 41.97 39.41 -8.48
C ASN A 113 40.93 40.37 -7.87
N GLU A 114 39.65 40.08 -8.07
CA GLU A 114 38.58 40.88 -7.47
C GLU A 114 38.47 40.69 -5.95
N ASN A 115 38.05 41.75 -5.25
CA ASN A 115 37.74 41.69 -3.83
C ASN A 115 36.21 41.61 -3.66
N LEU A 116 35.72 40.41 -3.37
CA LEU A 116 34.28 40.12 -3.27
C LEU A 116 33.60 40.91 -2.16
N GLU A 117 34.26 41.12 -1.04
CA GLU A 117 33.72 41.87 0.10
C GLU A 117 33.46 43.33 -0.27
N HIS A 118 34.41 43.95 -0.98
CA HIS A 118 34.24 45.31 -1.49
C HIS A 118 33.11 45.39 -2.51
N ILE A 119 33.03 44.43 -3.44
CA ILE A 119 31.97 44.35 -4.45
C ILE A 119 30.58 44.28 -3.80
N VAL A 120 30.40 43.39 -2.81
CA VAL A 120 29.14 43.22 -2.10
C VAL A 120 28.75 44.50 -1.36
N LYS A 121 29.68 45.14 -0.64
CA LYS A 121 29.42 46.42 0.04
C LYS A 121 29.01 47.53 -0.92
N VAL A 122 29.68 47.66 -2.08
CA VAL A 122 29.32 48.64 -3.11
C VAL A 122 27.95 48.32 -3.72
N ALA A 123 27.64 47.05 -3.97
CA ALA A 123 26.35 46.63 -4.50
C ALA A 123 25.21 46.94 -3.50
N ALA A 124 25.40 46.62 -2.22
CA ALA A 124 24.46 46.94 -1.15
C ALA A 124 24.22 48.45 -1.01
N GLN A 125 25.30 49.24 -1.01
CA GLN A 125 25.20 50.70 -0.96
C GLN A 125 24.40 51.27 -2.13
N LYS A 126 24.55 50.71 -3.34
CA LYS A 126 23.79 51.12 -4.53
C LYS A 126 22.29 50.83 -4.44
N VAL A 127 21.88 49.81 -3.68
CA VAL A 127 20.46 49.51 -3.43
C VAL A 127 19.93 50.19 -2.17
N GLY A 128 20.74 51.02 -1.51
CA GLY A 128 20.35 51.75 -0.31
C GLY A 128 20.49 50.96 1.00
N ALA A 129 21.18 49.81 0.98
CA ALA A 129 21.51 49.04 2.17
C ALA A 129 22.90 49.42 2.70
N GLN A 130 23.06 49.45 4.02
CA GLN A 130 24.35 49.57 4.69
C GLN A 130 24.71 48.20 5.25
N LEU A 131 25.87 47.67 4.84
CA LEU A 131 26.42 46.41 5.34
C LEU A 131 27.70 46.70 6.11
N GLU A 132 27.79 46.17 7.32
CA GLU A 132 29.00 46.10 8.13
C GLU A 132 29.71 44.76 7.97
N ASP A 133 30.97 44.67 8.40
CA ASP A 133 31.79 43.45 8.28
C ASP A 133 31.19 42.28 9.08
N VAL A 134 30.42 42.60 10.13
CA VAL A 134 29.73 41.62 10.99
C VAL A 134 28.45 41.07 10.37
N ASP A 135 27.91 41.73 9.33
CA ASP A 135 26.68 41.31 8.66
C ASP A 135 26.91 40.22 7.61
N VAL A 136 28.18 39.96 7.26
CA VAL A 136 28.55 39.04 6.18
C VAL A 136 29.42 37.92 6.71
N ASP A 137 28.84 36.72 6.83
CA ASP A 137 29.56 35.54 7.31
C ASP A 137 30.55 34.98 6.27
N TRP A 138 30.12 34.89 5.01
CA TRP A 138 30.92 34.33 3.93
C TRP A 138 30.45 34.84 2.56
N ILE A 139 31.37 34.86 1.59
CA ILE A 139 31.10 35.28 0.22
C ILE A 139 31.81 34.32 -0.73
N THR A 140 31.11 33.88 -1.77
CA THR A 140 31.71 33.04 -2.83
C THR A 140 31.08 33.33 -4.19
N HIS A 141 31.72 32.86 -5.24
CA HIS A 141 31.06 32.70 -6.53
C HIS A 141 30.28 31.38 -6.59
N VAL A 142 29.07 31.43 -7.13
CA VAL A 142 28.24 30.24 -7.37
C VAL A 142 28.84 29.35 -8.47
N LYS A 143 29.75 29.88 -9.31
CA LYS A 143 30.38 29.16 -10.42
C LYS A 143 31.88 29.43 -10.49
N PRO A 144 32.68 28.48 -11.03
CA PRO A 144 34.07 28.74 -11.36
C PRO A 144 34.20 29.97 -12.27
N LEU A 145 35.18 30.82 -11.97
CA LEU A 145 35.52 32.00 -12.78
C LEU A 145 35.63 31.62 -14.25
N ARG A 146 34.97 32.41 -15.11
CA ARG A 146 35.17 32.25 -16.55
C ARG A 146 36.61 32.62 -16.87
N LEU A 147 37.43 31.61 -17.16
CA LEU A 147 38.75 31.83 -17.75
C LEU A 147 38.56 32.72 -18.97
N ALA A 148 39.25 33.87 -18.98
CA ALA A 148 39.15 34.84 -20.05
C ALA A 148 39.31 34.11 -21.39
N ALA A 149 38.22 34.01 -22.15
CA ALA A 149 38.28 33.48 -23.49
C ALA A 149 39.27 34.37 -24.26
N SER A 150 40.29 33.74 -24.83
CA SER A 150 41.22 34.39 -25.74
C SER A 150 40.43 35.32 -26.68
N PRO A 151 40.79 36.61 -26.80
CA PRO A 151 39.97 37.64 -27.45
C PRO A 151 39.82 37.51 -28.98
N ASN A 152 39.96 36.31 -29.55
CA ASN A 152 40.06 36.09 -31.00
C ASN A 152 38.99 35.17 -31.61
N VAL A 153 37.87 34.88 -30.94
CA VAL A 153 36.77 34.14 -31.59
C VAL A 153 35.65 35.11 -31.98
N PRO A 154 35.47 35.42 -33.29
CA PRO A 154 34.35 36.24 -33.73
C PRO A 154 33.03 35.54 -33.40
N ASP A 155 32.15 36.31 -32.77
CA ASP A 155 30.77 35.98 -32.43
C ASP A 155 30.00 35.57 -33.70
N SER A 156 29.89 34.26 -33.94
CA SER A 156 29.04 33.71 -34.99
C SER A 156 27.62 33.60 -34.43
N GLY A 157 26.94 34.74 -34.45
CA GLY A 157 25.52 34.85 -34.11
C GLY A 157 24.71 33.75 -34.78
N SER A 158 24.15 32.86 -33.96
CA SER A 158 23.13 31.90 -34.38
C SER A 158 22.13 31.74 -33.23
N ARG A 159 21.42 32.83 -32.93
CA ARG A 159 20.21 32.79 -32.12
C ARG A 159 19.08 32.29 -33.03
N LYS A 160 18.83 30.98 -33.03
CA LYS A 160 17.62 30.41 -33.65
C LYS A 160 16.43 30.75 -32.76
N ILE A 161 15.43 31.37 -33.39
CA ILE A 161 14.07 31.60 -32.86
C ILE A 161 13.35 30.26 -32.78
#